data_AF-A0A1I6D7F5-F1
#
_entry.id   AF-A0A1I6D7F5-F1
#
_cell.length_a   1.000
_cell.length_b   1.000
_cell.length_c   1.000
_cell.angle_alpha   90.00
_cell.angle_beta   90.00
_cell.angle_gamma   90.00
#
_symmetry.space_group_name_H-M   'P 1'
#
loop_
_entity.id
_entity.type
_entity.pdbx_description
1 polymer ?
#
loop_
_entity_poly.entity_id
_entity_poly.type
_entity_poly.pdbx_seq_one_letter_code
_entity_poly.pdbx_strand_id
1 'polypeptide(L)'
;MMKKSYVSKLAPYMEAFVEYKHSMRWKYGTGEFYLRDFDRYCAENESEDTSLKDIIKRWAILRDNECPNTQHVRVAPIREFGKYLQSVGYPGSYILPKKVCQKQIRTMPHFFTGDEIVRFFNACDTLHPRKENIVRHLVLPMLY
;
A
#
# COMPACT_ATOMS: atom_id res chain seq x y z
N MET A 1 -4.80 3.70 18.72
CA MET A 1 -3.61 3.18 17.99
C MET A 1 -2.44 4.10 18.31
N MET A 2 -1.34 3.58 18.85
CA MET A 2 -0.11 4.38 18.96
C MET A 2 0.35 4.79 17.55
N LYS A 3 0.53 6.10 17.35
CA LYS A 3 1.15 6.66 16.14
C LYS A 3 2.60 6.15 16.15
N LYS A 4 2.91 5.11 15.37
CA LYS A 4 4.29 4.63 15.25
C LYS A 4 5.11 5.73 14.59
N SER A 5 6.15 6.19 15.27
CA SER A 5 7.06 7.24 14.82
C SER A 5 7.89 6.78 13.62
N TYR A 6 8.36 7.75 12.85
CA TYR A 6 9.37 7.55 11.81
C TYR A 6 10.78 7.49 12.47
N VAL A 7 11.73 6.84 11.81
CA VAL A 7 13.05 6.48 12.38
C VAL A 7 14.25 6.82 11.48
N SER A 8 14.06 7.10 10.19
CA SER A 8 15.17 7.48 9.29
C SER A 8 15.56 8.96 9.44
N LYS A 9 16.63 9.37 8.74
CA LYS A 9 16.99 10.80 8.64
C LYS A 9 15.89 11.66 8.02
N LEU A 10 14.98 11.05 7.27
CA LEU A 10 13.83 11.72 6.63
C LEU A 10 12.61 11.83 7.56
N ALA A 11 12.67 11.29 8.77
CA ALA A 11 11.54 11.26 9.71
C ALA A 11 10.84 12.62 9.90
N PRO A 12 11.55 13.74 10.16
CA PRO A 12 10.88 15.04 10.33
C PRO A 12 10.12 15.49 9.08
N TYR A 13 10.64 15.18 7.89
CA TYR A 13 9.99 15.52 6.62
C TYR A 13 8.76 14.64 6.36
N MET A 14 8.81 13.36 6.75
CA MET A 14 7.67 12.46 6.61
C MET A 14 6.54 12.82 7.57
N GLU A 15 6.86 13.22 8.80
CA GLU A 15 5.88 13.73 9.77
C GLU A 15 5.18 14.98 9.23
N ALA A 16 5.96 15.97 8.80
CA ALA A 16 5.43 17.21 8.23
C ALA A 16 4.61 16.96 6.94
N PHE A 17 5.03 16.00 6.11
CA PHE A 17 4.27 15.61 4.92
C PHE A 17 2.92 14.99 5.28
N VAL A 18 2.87 14.08 6.25
CA VAL A 18 1.61 13.45 6.70
C VAL A 18 0.68 14.49 7.32
N GLU A 19 1.21 15.39 8.15
CA GLU A 19 0.44 16.50 8.71
C GLU A 19 -0.13 17.41 7.61
N TYR A 20 0.66 17.71 6.58
CA TYR A 20 0.20 18.43 5.40
C TYR A 20 -0.93 17.68 4.67
N LYS A 21 -0.84 16.35 4.51
CA LYS A 21 -1.93 15.56 3.91
C LYS A 21 -3.21 15.62 4.75
N HIS A 22 -3.09 15.54 6.08
CA HIS A 22 -4.24 15.62 7.00
C HIS A 22 -4.87 17.00 7.06
N SER A 23 -4.09 18.08 6.97
CA SER A 23 -4.61 19.44 6.94
C SER A 23 -5.51 19.68 5.72
N MET A 24 -5.26 18.96 4.62
CA MET A 24 -6.12 18.90 3.44
C MET A 24 -7.32 17.94 3.56
N ARG A 25 -7.60 17.40 4.76
CA ARG A 25 -8.66 16.43 5.07
C ARG A 25 -8.52 15.05 4.41
N TRP A 26 -7.31 14.65 4.00
CA TRP A 26 -7.07 13.30 3.48
C TRP A 26 -6.89 12.32 4.65
N LYS A 27 -7.65 11.22 4.69
CA LYS A 27 -7.43 10.15 5.69
C LYS A 27 -6.04 9.51 5.61
N TYR A 28 -5.45 9.49 4.42
CA TYR A 28 -4.09 9.05 4.09
C TYR A 28 -3.56 7.72 4.67
N GLY A 29 -4.39 6.84 5.22
CA GLY A 29 -3.94 5.62 5.92
C GLY A 29 -3.07 4.66 5.10
N THR A 30 -3.44 4.35 3.85
CA THR A 30 -2.60 3.53 2.96
C THR A 30 -1.26 4.22 2.64
N GLY A 31 -1.29 5.55 2.49
CA GLY A 31 -0.10 6.36 2.26
C GLY A 31 0.86 6.31 3.43
N GLU A 32 0.37 6.54 4.65
CA GLU A 32 1.15 6.44 5.88
C GLU A 32 1.75 5.06 6.08
N PHE A 33 0.99 3.99 5.78
CA PHE A 33 1.50 2.62 5.89
C PHE A 33 2.75 2.42 5.05
N TYR A 34 2.69 2.76 3.75
CA TYR A 34 3.83 2.60 2.85
C TYR A 34 4.94 3.62 3.07
N LEU A 35 4.61 4.82 3.56
CA LEU A 35 5.60 5.82 3.92
C LEU A 35 6.44 5.35 5.11
N ARG A 36 5.82 4.72 6.11
CA ARG A 36 6.54 4.12 7.25
C ARG A 36 7.32 2.86 6.86
N ASP A 37 6.79 2.06 5.94
CA ASP A 37 7.56 0.92 5.40
C ASP A 37 8.82 1.41 4.68
N PHE A 38 8.70 2.49 3.90
CA PHE A 38 9.82 3.13 3.22
C PHE A 38 10.81 3.79 4.18
N ASP A 39 10.33 4.46 5.23
CA ASP A 39 11.17 5.04 6.27
C ASP A 39 12.08 4.01 6.94
N ARG A 40 11.53 2.86 7.32
CA ARG A 40 12.34 1.76 7.87
C ARG A 40 13.37 1.27 6.85
N TYR A 41 12.98 1.15 5.59
CA TYR A 41 13.92 0.78 4.53
C TYR A 41 15.04 1.81 4.34
N CYS A 42 14.73 3.10 4.43
CA CYS A 42 15.73 4.17 4.46
C CYS A 42 16.69 3.98 5.63
N ALA A 43 16.18 3.79 6.86
CA ALA A 43 17.03 3.58 8.04
C ALA A 43 17.96 2.36 7.91
N GLU A 44 17.53 1.30 7.23
CA GLU A 44 18.33 0.08 7.00
C GLU A 44 19.36 0.21 5.86
N ASN A 45 19.15 1.14 4.91
CA ASN A 45 19.94 1.23 3.67
C ASN A 45 20.67 2.58 3.52
N GLU A 46 20.52 3.50 4.47
CA GLU A 46 21.25 4.77 4.50
C GLU A 46 22.72 4.52 4.87
N SER A 47 23.62 4.88 3.96
CA SER A 47 25.05 5.05 4.22
C SER A 47 25.46 6.47 3.80
N GLU A 48 26.63 6.95 4.25
CA GLU A 48 27.10 8.30 3.92
C GLU A 48 27.15 8.58 2.40
N ASP A 49 27.45 7.56 1.60
CA ASP A 49 27.59 7.70 0.15
C ASP A 49 26.30 7.39 -0.65
N THR A 50 25.23 6.90 -0.01
CA THR A 50 24.03 6.47 -0.74
C THR A 50 23.06 7.64 -0.94
N SER A 51 22.84 8.03 -2.19
CA SER A 51 21.88 9.08 -2.52
C SER A 51 20.43 8.63 -2.28
N LEU A 52 19.55 9.54 -1.84
CA LEU A 52 18.11 9.28 -1.70
C LEU A 52 17.48 8.77 -3.01
N LYS A 53 17.97 9.26 -4.14
CA LYS A 53 17.55 8.81 -5.48
C LYS A 53 17.79 7.31 -5.67
N ASP A 54 18.93 6.80 -5.22
CA ASP A 54 19.26 5.38 -5.37
C ASP A 54 18.46 4.51 -4.41
N ILE A 55 18.23 4.97 -3.17
CA ILE A 55 17.34 4.31 -2.22
C ILE A 55 15.92 4.20 -2.81
N ILE A 56 15.36 5.30 -3.32
CA ILE A 56 14.03 5.33 -3.92
C ILE A 56 13.95 4.39 -5.14
N LYS A 57 14.98 4.36 -5.99
CA LYS A 57 15.02 3.47 -7.16
C LYS A 57 15.03 2.00 -6.75
N ARG A 58 15.86 1.62 -5.77
CA ARG A 58 15.92 0.24 -5.26
C ARG A 58 14.60 -0.15 -4.60
N TRP A 59 14.02 0.74 -3.79
CA TRP A 59 12.71 0.52 -3.18
C TRP A 59 11.61 0.31 -4.23
N ALA A 60 11.65 1.04 -5.33
CA ALA A 60 10.60 1.00 -6.35
C ALA A 60 10.59 -0.28 -7.20
N ILE A 61 11.64 -1.12 -7.12
CA ILE A 61 11.70 -2.40 -7.84
C ILE A 61 10.52 -3.30 -7.42
N LEU A 62 9.97 -4.04 -8.39
CA LEU A 62 8.88 -5.00 -8.15
C LEU A 62 9.39 -6.12 -7.24
N ARG A 63 8.69 -6.36 -6.14
CA ARG A 63 8.97 -7.45 -5.19
C ARG A 63 8.38 -8.78 -5.69
N ASP A 64 8.98 -9.90 -5.31
CA ASP A 64 8.50 -11.24 -5.69
C ASP A 64 7.09 -11.56 -5.18
N ASN A 65 6.69 -10.95 -4.06
CA ASN A 65 5.40 -11.15 -3.42
C ASN A 65 4.36 -10.07 -3.74
N GLU A 66 4.60 -9.25 -4.77
CA GLU A 66 3.67 -8.20 -5.17
C GLU A 66 3.41 -8.24 -6.69
N CYS A 67 2.20 -7.85 -7.10
CA CYS A 67 1.87 -7.68 -8.51
C CYS A 67 2.09 -6.21 -8.95
N PRO A 68 2.08 -5.91 -10.26
CA PRO A 68 2.21 -4.54 -10.75
C PRO A 68 1.22 -3.56 -10.09
N ASN A 69 -0.03 -3.97 -9.88
CA ASN A 69 -1.03 -3.09 -9.28
C ASN A 69 -0.68 -2.73 -7.83
N THR A 70 -0.25 -3.70 -7.02
CA THR A 70 0.16 -3.46 -5.64
C THR A 70 1.47 -2.67 -5.56
N GLN A 71 2.40 -2.86 -6.51
CA GLN A 71 3.59 -2.03 -6.65
C GLN A 71 3.22 -0.55 -6.86
N HIS A 72 2.25 -0.26 -7.74
CA HIS A 72 1.77 1.10 -7.99
C HIS A 72 1.20 1.75 -6.72
N VAL A 73 0.41 1.01 -5.94
CA VAL A 73 -0.15 1.49 -4.66
C VAL A 73 0.97 1.79 -3.66
N ARG A 74 1.97 0.90 -3.55
CA ARG A 74 3.13 1.08 -2.67
C ARG A 74 4.02 2.27 -3.05
N VAL A 75 4.21 2.48 -4.35
CA VAL A 75 5.12 3.51 -4.88
C VAL A 75 4.48 4.90 -4.94
N ALA A 76 3.15 4.99 -5.07
CA ALA A 76 2.46 6.27 -5.20
C ALA A 76 2.72 7.25 -4.03
N PRO A 77 2.66 6.84 -2.74
CA PRO A 77 2.99 7.70 -1.61
C PRO A 77 4.41 8.24 -1.66
N ILE A 78 5.39 7.43 -2.10
CA ILE A 78 6.80 7.85 -2.18
C ILE A 78 6.99 8.88 -3.28
N ARG A 79 6.24 8.76 -4.38
CA ARG A 79 6.23 9.77 -5.45
C ARG A 79 5.62 11.09 -4.97
N GLU A 80 4.55 11.04 -4.18
CA GLU A 80 3.97 12.24 -3.56
C GLU A 80 4.94 12.88 -2.58
N PHE A 81 5.59 12.07 -1.74
CA PHE A 81 6.60 12.54 -0.81
C PHE A 81 7.80 13.18 -1.51
N GLY A 82 8.26 12.61 -2.63
CA GLY A 82 9.31 13.22 -3.46
C GLY A 82 8.91 14.61 -3.99
N LYS A 83 7.64 14.82 -4.34
CA LYS A 83 7.14 16.15 -4.74
C LYS A 83 7.11 17.11 -3.55
N TYR A 84 6.70 16.62 -2.38
CA TYR A 84 6.73 17.41 -1.16
C TYR A 84 8.15 17.86 -0.81
N LEU A 85 9.13 16.95 -0.81
CA LEU A 85 10.54 17.25 -0.60
C LEU A 85 11.06 18.31 -1.58
N GLN A 86 10.68 18.21 -2.85
CA GLN A 86 11.04 19.25 -3.84
C GLN A 86 10.41 20.61 -3.49
N SER A 87 9.14 20.63 -3.06
CA SER A 87 8.43 21.87 -2.75
C SER A 87 8.98 22.60 -1.51
N VAL A 88 9.53 21.87 -0.54
CA VAL A 88 10.16 22.44 0.66
C VAL A 88 11.66 22.68 0.49
N GLY A 89 12.21 22.48 -0.71
CA GLY A 89 13.62 22.75 -1.01
C GLY A 89 14.62 21.75 -0.44
N TYR A 90 14.21 20.50 -0.15
CA TYR A 90 15.12 19.49 0.39
C TYR A 90 16.25 19.14 -0.61
N PRO A 91 17.53 19.28 -0.21
CA PRO A 91 18.67 18.92 -1.05
C PRO A 91 18.68 17.44 -1.40
N GLY A 92 18.88 17.10 -2.67
CA GLY A 92 18.85 15.70 -3.10
C GLY A 92 17.44 15.09 -3.19
N SER A 93 16.39 15.93 -3.16
CA SER A 93 15.02 15.49 -3.46
C SER A 93 14.95 14.84 -4.84
N TYR A 94 14.15 13.77 -4.93
CA TYR A 94 13.98 13.01 -6.17
C TYR A 94 12.52 12.57 -6.33
N ILE A 95 11.95 12.88 -7.49
CA ILE A 95 10.61 12.44 -7.87
C ILE A 95 10.74 11.20 -8.76
N LEU A 96 10.23 10.08 -8.27
CA LEU A 96 10.23 8.84 -9.03
C LEU A 96 9.35 8.95 -10.29
N PRO A 97 9.90 8.73 -11.50
CA PRO A 97 9.14 8.77 -12.75
C PRO A 97 8.06 7.69 -12.79
N LYS A 98 6.91 7.99 -13.40
CA LYS A 98 5.80 7.02 -13.55
C LYS A 98 6.21 5.77 -14.33
N LYS A 99 7.14 5.89 -15.27
CA LYS A 99 7.60 4.81 -16.17
C LYS A 99 8.39 3.71 -15.46
N VAL A 100 8.77 3.90 -14.19
CA VAL A 100 9.55 2.90 -13.43
C VAL A 100 8.67 1.71 -13.00
N CYS A 101 7.38 1.94 -12.76
CA CYS A 101 6.46 0.87 -12.39
C CYS A 101 6.00 0.10 -13.64
N GLN A 102 5.84 -1.22 -13.52
CA GLN A 102 5.29 -2.05 -14.60
C GLN A 102 3.86 -1.62 -14.96
N LYS A 103 3.39 -1.98 -16.16
CA LYS A 103 2.02 -1.65 -16.58
C LYS A 103 1.01 -2.32 -15.66
N GLN A 104 0.04 -1.55 -15.16
CA GLN A 104 -1.06 -2.10 -14.34
C GLN A 104 -1.85 -3.13 -15.15
N ILE A 105 -2.12 -4.26 -14.51
CA ILE A 105 -2.94 -5.33 -15.06
C ILE A 105 -4.39 -5.00 -14.73
N ARG A 106 -5.24 -4.91 -15.75
CA ARG A 106 -6.69 -4.80 -15.55
C ARG A 106 -7.25 -6.20 -15.43
N THR A 107 -7.45 -6.66 -14.20
CA THR A 107 -8.24 -7.86 -13.94
C THR A 107 -9.70 -7.51 -14.16
N MET A 108 -10.35 -8.15 -15.13
CA MET A 108 -11.80 -8.08 -15.27
C MET A 108 -12.44 -8.78 -14.06
N PRO A 109 -13.27 -8.08 -13.26
CA PRO A 109 -14.07 -8.75 -12.24
C PRO A 109 -14.95 -9.81 -12.90
N HIS A 110 -15.00 -11.00 -12.30
CA HIS A 110 -15.93 -12.02 -12.73
C HIS A 110 -17.33 -11.63 -12.23
N PHE A 111 -18.25 -11.38 -13.16
CA PHE A 111 -19.65 -11.17 -12.83
C PHE A 111 -20.35 -12.52 -12.76
N PHE A 112 -20.97 -12.83 -11.62
CA PHE A 112 -21.68 -14.08 -11.47
C PHE A 112 -22.88 -14.16 -12.42
N THR A 113 -23.01 -15.29 -13.12
CA THR A 113 -24.24 -15.63 -13.84
C THR A 113 -25.34 -16.01 -12.85
N GLY A 114 -26.61 -16.02 -13.29
CA GLY A 114 -27.73 -16.47 -12.46
C GLY A 114 -27.50 -17.88 -11.88
N ASP A 115 -26.99 -18.79 -12.71
CA ASP A 115 -26.64 -20.15 -12.29
C ASP A 115 -25.51 -20.18 -11.26
N GLU A 116 -24.50 -19.32 -11.41
CA GLU A 116 -23.40 -19.23 -10.44
C GLU A 116 -23.87 -18.69 -9.09
N ILE A 117 -24.78 -17.72 -9.10
CA ILE A 117 -25.40 -17.20 -7.88
C ILE A 117 -26.16 -18.32 -7.15
N VAL A 118 -27.02 -19.06 -7.88
CA VAL A 118 -27.78 -20.19 -7.32
C VAL A 118 -26.84 -21.26 -6.76
N ARG A 119 -25.81 -21.65 -7.50
CA ARG A 119 -24.81 -22.63 -7.04
C ARG A 119 -24.04 -22.15 -5.81
N PHE A 120 -23.70 -20.86 -5.74
CA PHE A 120 -22.99 -20.28 -4.61
C PHE A 120 -23.84 -20.35 -3.32
N PHE A 121 -25.12 -19.97 -3.38
CA PHE A 121 -26.00 -20.02 -2.22
C PHE A 121 -26.33 -21.45 -1.79
N ASN A 122 -26.59 -22.36 -2.74
CA ASN A 122 -26.75 -23.80 -2.43
C ASN A 122 -25.50 -24.38 -1.73
N ALA A 123 -24.30 -23.96 -2.14
CA ALA A 123 -23.06 -24.36 -1.48
C ALA A 123 -22.93 -23.77 -0.07
N CYS A 124 -23.45 -22.57 0.17
CA CYS A 124 -23.47 -21.93 1.48
C CYS A 124 -24.43 -22.65 2.44
N ASP A 125 -25.61 -23.05 1.97
CA ASP A 125 -26.65 -23.78 2.73
C ASP A 125 -26.21 -25.20 3.13
N THR A 126 -25.22 -25.76 2.44
CA THR A 126 -24.72 -27.14 2.66
C THR A 126 -23.39 -27.19 3.42
N LEU A 127 -22.94 -26.06 3.97
CA LEU A 127 -21.69 -26.01 4.72
C LEU A 127 -21.77 -26.79 6.03
N HIS A 128 -20.71 -27.54 6.30
CA HIS A 128 -20.54 -28.25 7.57
C HIS A 128 -19.72 -27.43 8.56
N PRO A 129 -19.89 -27.63 9.88
CA PRO A 129 -19.07 -26.99 10.89
C PRO A 129 -17.57 -27.24 10.67
N ARG A 130 -16.75 -26.19 10.75
CA ARG A 130 -15.29 -26.27 10.73
C ARG A 130 -14.69 -25.59 11.96
N LYS A 131 -13.63 -26.17 12.53
CA LYS A 131 -12.99 -25.68 13.76
C LYS A 131 -12.40 -24.29 13.59
N GLU A 132 -11.89 -23.97 12.39
CA GLU A 132 -11.28 -22.68 12.07
C GLU A 132 -12.32 -21.55 11.94
N ASN A 133 -13.60 -21.91 11.77
CA ASN A 133 -14.67 -20.94 11.55
C ASN A 133 -16.03 -21.51 11.99
N ILE A 134 -16.22 -21.58 13.31
CA ILE A 134 -17.28 -22.37 13.97
C ILE A 134 -18.67 -21.93 13.53
N VAL A 135 -18.91 -20.63 13.31
CA VAL A 135 -20.23 -20.08 12.99
C VAL A 135 -20.51 -19.97 11.49
N ARG A 136 -19.56 -20.31 10.62
CA ARG A 136 -19.68 -20.10 9.17
C ARG A 136 -20.90 -20.79 8.56
N HIS A 137 -21.17 -22.01 9.00
CA HIS A 137 -22.33 -22.81 8.56
C HIS A 137 -23.68 -22.25 9.02
N LEU A 138 -23.70 -21.31 9.98
CA LEU A 138 -24.92 -20.64 10.45
C LEU A 138 -25.10 -19.26 9.80
N VAL A 139 -24.00 -18.55 9.57
CA VAL A 139 -24.02 -17.16 9.07
C VAL A 139 -24.14 -17.10 7.55
N LEU A 140 -23.41 -17.94 6.80
CA LEU A 140 -23.40 -17.85 5.34
C LEU A 140 -24.76 -18.18 4.68
N PRO A 141 -25.56 -19.13 5.19
CA PRO A 141 -26.94 -19.33 4.72
C PRO A 141 -27.89 -18.15 4.96
N MET A 142 -27.50 -17.14 5.74
CA MET A 142 -28.36 -15.98 6.03
C MET A 142 -28.02 -14.76 5.15
N LEU A 143 -27.11 -14.88 4.18
CA LEU A 143 -26.56 -13.76 3.40
C LEU A 143 -27.33 -13.43 2.11
N TYR A 144 -28.58 -13.87 1.96
CA TYR A 144 -29.40 -13.61 0.77
C TYR A 144 -30.77 -13.01 1.09
#